data_AF-A0ABD2A7L3-F1
#
_entry.id   AF-A0ABD2A7L3-F1
#
_cell.length_a   1.000
_cell.length_b   1.000
_cell.length_c   1.000
_cell.angle_alpha   90.00
_cell.angle_beta   90.00
_cell.angle_gamma   90.00
#
_symmetry.space_group_name_H-M   'P 1'
#
loop_
_entity.id
_entity.type
_entity.pdbx_description
1 polymer ?
#
loop_
_entity_poly.entity_id
_entity_poly.type
_entity_poly.pdbx_seq_one_letter_code
_entity_poly.pdbx_strand_id
1 'polypeptide(L)'
;MVNMPRVPLISLLLFFSIISMDLAGPAKRTLHYEEQCKNQNWTTMYLRADGSNDTLHYLWDFGGKPSILMALTSPSATLNITCEDFLQRKINSVVFSENPNYTVGFILNKIIEFNDVNDTAVINLDNVANINFLMPEFFHWSRKYISMFDDSFGLDMEGNSYNDTAMNITRHGSIKLSVKYFAALKDYKENIEYFKNIIIQRHRSNERTLF
;
A
#
# COMPACT_ATOMS: atom_id res chain seq x y z
N MET A 1 58.04 -1.80 -63.48
CA MET A 1 56.61 -2.14 -63.31
C MET A 1 56.49 -3.20 -62.23
N VAL A 2 56.20 -2.79 -60.99
CA VAL A 2 55.50 -3.58 -59.98
C VAL A 2 54.71 -2.58 -59.14
N ASN A 3 53.40 -2.78 -59.07
CA ASN A 3 52.42 -1.94 -58.37
C ASN A 3 52.69 -1.90 -56.86
N MET A 4 52.73 -0.70 -56.29
CA MET A 4 52.58 -0.48 -54.86
C MET A 4 51.20 0.14 -54.60
N PRO A 5 50.43 -0.34 -53.59
CA PRO A 5 49.06 0.09 -53.41
C PRO A 5 48.98 1.48 -52.76
N ARG A 6 48.02 2.28 -53.23
CA ARG A 6 47.58 3.50 -52.56
C ARG A 6 46.93 3.11 -51.22
N VAL A 7 47.53 3.50 -50.11
CA VAL A 7 46.84 3.55 -48.81
C VAL A 7 45.99 4.83 -48.82
N PRO A 8 44.65 4.76 -48.74
CA PRO A 8 43.86 5.96 -48.58
C PRO A 8 44.04 6.47 -47.15
N LEU A 9 44.30 7.77 -47.08
CA LEU A 9 44.36 8.58 -45.87
C LEU A 9 42.94 8.68 -45.26
N ILE A 10 42.41 7.60 -44.67
CA ILE A 10 41.21 7.67 -43.82
C ILE A 10 41.68 7.95 -42.41
N SER A 11 41.88 9.25 -42.20
CA SER A 11 41.79 9.91 -40.91
C SER A 11 40.49 9.48 -40.22
N LEU A 12 40.64 9.07 -38.96
CA LEU A 12 39.86 9.62 -37.85
C LEU A 12 38.35 9.42 -37.90
N LEU A 13 37.88 8.39 -37.21
CA LEU A 13 36.96 8.50 -36.06
C LEU A 13 36.50 7.08 -35.73
N LEU A 14 37.26 6.42 -34.86
CA LEU A 14 36.66 5.43 -33.97
C LEU A 14 35.59 6.17 -33.16
N PHE A 15 34.37 6.20 -33.68
CA PHE A 15 33.18 6.39 -32.86
C PHE A 15 33.15 5.19 -31.92
N PHE A 16 33.89 5.29 -30.81
CA PHE A 16 33.42 4.74 -29.55
C PHE A 16 32.14 5.52 -29.23
N SER A 17 31.04 5.20 -29.91
CA SER A 17 29.74 5.32 -29.31
C SER A 17 29.79 4.36 -28.14
N ILE A 18 30.26 4.86 -27.00
CA ILE A 18 29.81 4.36 -25.71
C ILE A 18 28.31 4.60 -25.79
N ILE A 19 27.59 3.60 -26.29
CA ILE A 19 26.18 3.49 -26.00
C ILE A 19 26.22 3.23 -24.50
N SER A 20 26.16 4.32 -23.74
CA SER A 20 25.67 4.28 -22.38
C SER A 20 24.24 3.79 -22.53
N MET A 21 24.09 2.47 -22.65
CA MET A 21 22.93 1.81 -22.12
C MET A 21 23.00 2.19 -20.65
N ASP A 22 22.30 3.25 -20.27
CA ASP A 22 21.68 3.29 -18.97
C ASP A 22 20.85 2.02 -18.96
N LEU A 23 21.48 0.94 -18.49
CA LEU A 23 20.81 -0.21 -17.96
C LEU A 23 20.04 0.42 -16.81
N ALA A 24 18.82 0.87 -17.08
CA ALA A 24 18.00 1.60 -16.15
C ALA A 24 17.97 0.73 -14.89
N GLY A 25 18.78 1.10 -13.91
CA GLY A 25 18.78 0.46 -12.62
C GLY A 25 17.37 0.56 -12.06
N PRO A 26 17.00 -0.26 -11.07
CA PRO A 26 15.73 -0.08 -10.40
C PRO A 26 15.60 1.40 -10.02
N ALA A 27 14.46 2.02 -10.39
CA ALA A 27 14.23 3.44 -10.20
C ALA A 27 14.42 3.77 -8.71
N LYS A 28 15.59 4.29 -8.35
CA LYS A 28 15.91 4.60 -6.96
C LYS A 28 15.02 5.76 -6.54
N ARG A 29 14.20 5.55 -5.53
CA ARG A 29 13.32 6.58 -4.97
C ARG A 29 13.78 6.97 -3.57
N THR A 30 13.74 8.26 -3.29
CA THR A 30 13.97 8.78 -1.93
C THR A 30 12.65 8.82 -1.18
N LEU A 31 12.62 8.25 0.03
CA LEU A 31 11.41 8.14 0.82
C LEU A 31 11.32 9.25 1.86
N HIS A 32 10.14 9.86 1.97
CA HIS A 32 9.78 10.85 2.97
C HIS A 32 8.49 10.42 3.66
N TYR A 33 8.48 10.39 4.98
CA TYR A 33 7.34 9.97 5.80
C TYR A 33 6.91 11.10 6.72
N GLU A 34 5.60 11.29 6.84
CA GLU A 34 5.01 12.23 7.76
C GLU A 34 3.70 11.70 8.36
N GLU A 35 3.53 11.89 9.66
CA GLU A 35 2.23 11.71 10.32
C GLU A 35 1.35 12.93 10.08
N GLN A 36 0.17 12.70 9.52
CA GLN A 36 -0.78 13.75 9.20
C GLN A 36 -1.96 13.71 10.17
N CYS A 37 -2.55 14.87 10.44
CA CYS A 37 -3.80 15.01 11.18
C CYS A 37 -3.82 14.30 12.54
N LYS A 38 -2.77 14.55 13.35
CA LYS A 38 -2.59 13.95 14.67
C LYS A 38 -3.80 14.22 15.57
N ASN A 39 -4.54 13.15 15.88
CA ASN A 39 -5.58 13.12 16.91
C ASN A 39 -5.44 11.79 17.68
N GLN A 40 -5.80 11.75 18.96
CA GLN A 40 -5.59 10.59 19.84
C GLN A 40 -6.17 9.28 19.28
N ASN A 41 -7.19 9.37 18.44
CA ASN A 41 -7.92 8.21 17.90
C ASN A 41 -7.82 8.05 16.38
N TRP A 42 -7.02 8.88 15.69
CA TRP A 42 -6.96 8.91 14.24
C TRP A 42 -5.51 8.77 13.77
N THR A 43 -5.25 7.76 12.94
CA THR A 43 -3.92 7.55 12.35
C THR A 43 -3.98 7.77 10.85
N THR A 44 -3.47 8.92 10.40
CA THR A 44 -3.23 9.22 8.98
C THR A 44 -1.74 9.34 8.73
N MET A 45 -1.24 8.69 7.70
CA MET A 45 0.18 8.64 7.37
C MET A 45 0.39 8.96 5.90
N TYR A 46 1.34 9.84 5.63
CA TYR A 46 1.74 10.22 4.30
C TYR A 46 3.15 9.73 4.03
N LEU A 47 3.31 8.94 2.97
CA LEU A 47 4.59 8.52 2.43
C LEU A 47 4.73 9.09 1.01
N ARG A 48 5.85 9.75 0.77
CA ARG A 48 6.24 10.32 -0.52
C ARG A 48 7.50 9.61 -0.99
N ALA A 49 7.50 9.16 -2.24
CA ALA A 49 8.62 8.46 -2.86
C ALA A 49 9.06 9.19 -4.14
N ASP A 50 10.12 10.00 -4.01
CA ASP A 50 10.64 10.87 -5.04
C ASP A 50 11.52 10.11 -6.03
N GLY A 51 11.10 10.05 -7.29
CA GLY A 51 11.91 9.58 -8.41
C GLY A 51 12.59 10.75 -9.14
N SER A 52 13.39 10.43 -10.16
CA SER A 52 14.05 11.46 -10.98
C SER A 52 13.07 12.30 -11.80
N ASN A 53 11.97 11.70 -12.23
CA ASN A 53 11.02 12.30 -13.18
C ASN A 53 9.57 12.33 -12.67
N ASP A 54 9.29 11.74 -11.51
CA ASP A 54 7.94 11.65 -10.95
C ASP A 54 7.99 11.52 -9.42
N THR A 55 6.84 11.69 -8.78
CA THR A 55 6.65 11.43 -7.35
C THR A 55 5.49 10.48 -7.15
N LEU A 56 5.69 9.43 -6.34
CA LEU A 56 4.61 8.59 -5.85
C LEU A 56 4.19 9.05 -4.46
N HIS A 57 2.90 9.27 -4.28
CA HIS A 57 2.29 9.66 -3.02
C HIS A 57 1.43 8.51 -2.50
N TYR A 58 1.57 8.17 -1.22
CA TYR A 58 0.74 7.20 -0.52
C TYR A 58 0.15 7.87 0.71
N LEU A 59 -1.17 8.00 0.76
CA LEU A 59 -1.90 8.49 1.93
C LEU A 59 -2.68 7.34 2.53
N TRP A 60 -2.24 6.89 3.70
CA TRP A 60 -2.87 5.82 4.48
C TRP A 60 -3.75 6.43 5.56
N ASP A 61 -4.97 5.94 5.69
CA ASP A 61 -5.92 6.39 6.72
C ASP A 61 -6.52 5.19 7.46
N PHE A 62 -6.47 5.24 8.79
CA PHE A 62 -7.02 4.24 9.71
C PHE A 62 -7.99 4.85 10.73
N GLY A 63 -8.40 6.11 10.57
CA GLY A 63 -9.38 6.75 11.47
C GLY A 63 -10.85 6.38 11.19
N GLY A 64 -11.08 5.48 10.25
CA GLY A 64 -12.38 4.89 9.98
C GLY A 64 -12.20 3.54 9.28
N LYS A 65 -12.60 3.46 8.01
CA LYS A 65 -12.28 2.31 7.18
C LYS A 65 -10.82 2.41 6.76
N PRO A 66 -9.96 1.41 7.05
CA PRO A 66 -8.60 1.39 6.55
C PRO A 66 -8.57 1.61 5.05
N SER A 67 -7.85 2.64 4.62
CA SER A 67 -7.79 3.03 3.22
C SER A 67 -6.42 3.53 2.83
N ILE A 68 -6.15 3.45 1.53
CA ILE A 68 -4.98 4.01 0.89
C ILE A 68 -5.41 4.77 -0.36
N LEU A 69 -4.90 5.98 -0.49
CA LEU A 69 -4.85 6.71 -1.76
C LEU A 69 -3.40 6.69 -2.28
N MET A 70 -3.24 6.31 -3.54
CA MET A 70 -1.99 6.42 -4.29
C MET A 70 -2.15 7.44 -5.40
N ALA A 71 -1.13 8.26 -5.62
CA ALA A 71 -1.09 9.20 -6.73
C ALA A 71 0.31 9.29 -7.34
N LEU A 72 0.36 9.49 -8.67
CA LEU A 72 1.59 9.78 -9.41
C LEU A 72 1.52 11.20 -9.96
N THR A 73 2.56 11.99 -9.70
CA THR A 73 2.64 13.41 -10.08
C THR A 73 4.03 13.75 -10.62
N SER A 74 4.22 15.00 -11.06
CA SER A 74 5.55 15.56 -11.33
C SER A 74 6.38 15.72 -10.04
N PRO A 75 7.72 15.84 -10.14
CA PRO A 75 8.58 16.05 -8.97
C PRO A 75 8.27 17.33 -8.16
N SER A 76 7.69 18.34 -8.81
CA SER A 76 7.33 19.62 -8.19
C SER A 76 6.00 19.60 -7.45
N ALA A 77 5.18 18.57 -7.64
CA ALA A 77 3.87 18.50 -7.02
C ALA A 77 3.94 18.32 -5.51
N THR A 78 3.02 18.98 -4.80
CA THR A 78 2.86 18.82 -3.35
C THR A 78 1.46 18.32 -3.03
N LEU A 79 1.34 17.64 -1.88
CA LEU A 79 0.07 17.21 -1.31
C LEU A 79 -0.26 18.11 -0.13
N ASN A 80 -1.44 18.72 -0.14
CA ASN A 80 -1.97 19.49 0.98
C ASN A 80 -3.18 18.76 1.58
N ILE A 81 -3.21 18.66 2.91
CA ILE A 81 -4.31 18.03 3.65
C ILE A 81 -4.85 19.01 4.68
N THR A 82 -6.09 19.44 4.50
CA THR A 82 -6.80 20.22 5.51
C THR A 82 -7.34 19.27 6.57
N CYS A 83 -6.63 19.12 7.68
CA CYS A 83 -6.94 18.07 8.65
C CYS A 83 -8.34 18.17 9.26
N GLU A 84 -8.83 19.37 9.56
CA GLU A 84 -10.20 19.52 10.08
C GLU A 84 -11.25 19.00 9.07
N ASP A 85 -11.11 19.37 7.81
CA ASP A 85 -12.00 18.93 6.74
C ASP A 85 -11.83 17.44 6.42
N PHE A 86 -10.60 16.92 6.51
CA PHE A 86 -10.29 15.51 6.29
C PHE A 86 -10.97 14.61 7.34
N LEU A 87 -10.83 14.98 8.62
CA LEU A 87 -11.47 14.27 9.74
C LEU A 87 -13.01 14.32 9.64
N GLN A 88 -13.56 15.40 9.07
CA GLN A 88 -14.99 15.55 8.78
C GLN A 88 -15.42 14.93 7.44
N ARG A 89 -14.52 14.26 6.72
CA ARG A 89 -14.76 13.62 5.42
C ARG A 89 -15.32 14.56 4.36
N LYS A 90 -14.93 15.83 4.38
CA LYS A 90 -15.33 16.80 3.36
C LYS A 90 -14.57 16.57 2.06
N ILE A 91 -15.26 16.86 0.95
CA ILE A 91 -14.63 16.92 -0.36
C ILE A 91 -13.51 17.96 -0.37
N ASN A 92 -12.49 17.74 -1.21
CA ASN A 92 -11.34 18.65 -1.34
C ASN A 92 -10.51 18.86 -0.06
N SER A 93 -10.61 17.95 0.91
CA SER A 93 -9.73 17.94 2.09
C SER A 93 -8.32 17.42 1.80
N VAL A 94 -8.14 16.75 0.65
CA VAL A 94 -6.84 16.28 0.12
C VAL A 94 -6.70 16.86 -1.28
N VAL A 95 -5.70 17.71 -1.50
CA VAL A 95 -5.51 18.43 -2.75
C VAL A 95 -4.05 18.37 -3.17
N PHE A 96 -3.81 17.98 -4.41
CA PHE A 96 -2.50 18.10 -5.04
C PHE A 96 -2.35 19.48 -5.67
N SER A 97 -1.15 20.04 -5.65
CA SER A 97 -0.85 21.34 -6.29
C SER A 97 -1.04 21.34 -7.81
N GLU A 98 -1.08 20.15 -8.41
CA GLU A 98 -1.38 19.90 -9.82
C GLU A 98 -2.30 18.67 -9.93
N ASN A 99 -2.89 18.45 -11.10
CA ASN A 99 -3.64 17.22 -11.35
C ASN A 99 -2.68 16.03 -11.44
N PRO A 100 -2.84 15.00 -10.61
CA PRO A 100 -2.01 13.81 -10.73
C PRO A 100 -2.24 13.12 -12.08
N ASN A 101 -1.16 12.56 -12.63
CA ASN A 101 -1.21 11.75 -13.84
C ASN A 101 -2.03 10.48 -13.64
N TYR A 102 -2.01 9.95 -12.40
CA TYR A 102 -2.74 8.76 -12.01
C TYR A 102 -3.14 8.82 -10.54
N THR A 103 -4.32 8.29 -10.21
CA THR A 103 -4.79 8.10 -8.84
C THR A 103 -5.49 6.76 -8.67
N VAL A 104 -5.25 6.08 -7.55
CA VAL A 104 -5.95 4.85 -7.15
C VAL A 104 -6.27 4.88 -5.67
N GLY A 105 -7.48 4.47 -5.31
CA GLY A 105 -7.88 4.24 -3.93
C GLY A 105 -8.16 2.77 -3.65
N PHE A 106 -7.72 2.26 -2.51
CA PHE A 106 -8.21 1.01 -1.94
C PHE A 106 -8.82 1.28 -0.57
N ILE A 107 -9.93 0.61 -0.28
CA ILE A 107 -10.64 0.72 0.98
C ILE A 107 -10.96 -0.69 1.45
N LEU A 108 -10.54 -1.05 2.66
CA LEU A 108 -11.05 -2.24 3.33
C LEU A 108 -12.48 -1.91 3.79
N ASN A 109 -13.46 -2.33 2.99
CA ASN A 109 -14.85 -1.94 3.21
C ASN A 109 -15.59 -2.84 4.20
N LYS A 110 -15.30 -4.14 4.17
CA LYS A 110 -15.94 -5.16 5.01
C LYS A 110 -15.05 -6.38 5.14
N ILE A 111 -15.15 -7.06 6.28
CA ILE A 111 -14.59 -8.40 6.51
C ILE A 111 -15.77 -9.37 6.56
N ILE A 112 -15.66 -10.48 5.85
CA ILE A 112 -16.70 -11.51 5.80
C ILE A 112 -16.24 -12.67 6.68
N GLU A 113 -16.96 -12.90 7.75
CA GLU A 113 -16.81 -14.07 8.61
C GLU A 113 -17.97 -15.02 8.30
N PHE A 114 -17.69 -16.30 8.04
CA PHE A 114 -18.75 -17.26 7.79
C PHE A 114 -18.45 -18.62 8.42
N ASN A 115 -19.52 -19.34 8.76
CA ASN A 115 -19.44 -20.71 9.25
C ASN A 115 -19.45 -21.70 8.08
N ASP A 116 -18.31 -22.30 7.79
CA ASP A 116 -18.17 -23.34 6.76
C ASP A 116 -18.53 -24.71 7.33
N VAL A 117 -19.83 -24.98 7.41
CA VAL A 117 -20.37 -26.22 8.00
C VAL A 117 -19.90 -27.47 7.25
N ASN A 118 -19.65 -27.35 5.95
CA ASN A 118 -19.33 -28.48 5.07
C ASN A 118 -17.83 -28.58 4.75
N ASP A 119 -16.99 -27.73 5.34
CA ASP A 119 -15.53 -27.68 5.13
C ASP A 119 -15.14 -27.62 3.64
N THR A 120 -15.83 -26.75 2.89
CA THR A 120 -15.66 -26.60 1.44
C THR A 120 -14.78 -25.41 1.06
N ALA A 121 -14.51 -24.52 2.01
CA ALA A 121 -13.99 -23.17 1.83
C ALA A 121 -14.82 -22.31 0.85
N VAL A 122 -16.08 -22.66 0.58
CA VAL A 122 -16.98 -21.92 -0.31
C VAL A 122 -18.01 -21.16 0.49
N ILE A 123 -18.04 -19.84 0.30
CA ILE A 123 -19.08 -18.98 0.89
C ILE A 123 -20.39 -19.23 0.14
N ASN A 124 -21.41 -19.69 0.87
CA ASN A 124 -22.77 -19.72 0.37
C ASN A 124 -23.50 -18.41 0.73
N LEU A 125 -23.54 -17.47 -0.21
CA LEU A 125 -24.18 -16.16 -0.02
C LEU A 125 -25.70 -16.25 0.13
N ASP A 126 -26.33 -17.36 -0.25
CA ASP A 126 -27.77 -17.56 -0.11
C ASP A 126 -28.16 -17.92 1.33
N ASN A 127 -27.19 -18.37 2.16
CA ASN A 127 -27.40 -18.69 3.56
C ASN A 127 -26.79 -17.61 4.49
N VAL A 128 -27.38 -16.42 4.46
CA VAL A 128 -26.94 -15.25 5.23
C VAL A 128 -26.91 -15.47 6.75
N ALA A 129 -27.67 -16.45 7.29
CA ALA A 129 -27.69 -16.75 8.71
C ALA A 129 -26.33 -17.23 9.26
N ASN A 130 -25.45 -17.72 8.38
CA ASN A 130 -24.12 -18.18 8.73
C ASN A 130 -23.02 -17.18 8.38
N ILE A 131 -23.36 -15.94 8.02
CA ILE A 131 -22.42 -14.91 7.57
C ILE A 131 -22.55 -13.66 8.46
N ASN A 132 -21.42 -13.21 8.99
CA ASN A 132 -21.29 -11.90 9.63
C ASN A 132 -20.49 -10.98 8.71
N PHE A 133 -21.01 -9.77 8.51
CA PHE A 133 -20.29 -8.68 7.86
C PHE A 133 -19.73 -7.76 8.93
N LEU A 134 -18.42 -7.84 9.16
CA LEU A 134 -17.74 -6.98 10.12
C LEU A 134 -17.28 -5.71 9.40
N MET A 135 -17.69 -4.55 9.90
CA MET A 135 -17.32 -3.26 9.33
C MET A 135 -16.02 -2.76 9.98
N PRO A 136 -14.94 -2.53 9.21
CA PRO A 136 -13.62 -2.19 9.76
C PRO A 136 -13.58 -0.97 10.67
N GLU A 137 -14.51 -0.03 10.51
CA GLU A 137 -14.67 1.16 11.37
C GLU A 137 -15.06 0.85 12.82
N PHE A 138 -15.53 -0.36 13.11
CA PHE A 138 -15.86 -0.80 14.47
C PHE A 138 -14.70 -1.51 15.18
N PHE A 139 -13.54 -1.63 14.53
CA PHE A 139 -12.31 -2.00 15.20
C PHE A 139 -11.59 -0.76 15.74
N HIS A 140 -10.93 -0.92 16.88
CA HIS A 140 -9.94 0.04 17.34
C HIS A 140 -8.60 -0.24 16.63
N TRP A 141 -8.24 0.62 15.68
CA TRP A 141 -7.00 0.51 14.93
C TRP A 141 -5.85 1.21 15.66
N SER A 142 -4.73 0.50 15.81
CA SER A 142 -3.52 1.02 16.43
C SER A 142 -2.28 0.61 15.64
N ARG A 143 -1.29 1.51 15.59
CA ARG A 143 0.01 1.21 14.99
C ARG A 143 0.82 0.32 15.91
N LYS A 144 1.34 -0.78 15.36
CA LYS A 144 2.19 -1.73 16.10
C LYS A 144 3.64 -1.63 15.70
N TYR A 145 3.90 -1.37 14.44
CA TYR A 145 5.25 -1.27 13.93
C TYR A 145 5.31 -0.25 12.80
N ILE A 146 6.42 0.47 12.74
CA ILE A 146 6.81 1.29 11.61
C ILE A 146 8.33 1.18 11.45
N SER A 147 8.78 1.02 10.22
CA SER A 147 10.18 1.10 9.87
C SER A 147 10.38 1.81 8.55
N MET A 148 11.50 2.50 8.48
CA MET A 148 11.91 3.24 7.32
C MET A 148 13.42 3.09 7.19
N PHE A 149 13.84 2.47 6.08
CA PHE A 149 15.21 2.34 5.67
C PHE A 149 15.36 3.00 4.29
N ASP A 150 16.60 3.19 3.84
CA ASP A 150 16.89 3.90 2.59
C ASP A 150 16.20 3.29 1.36
N ASP A 151 15.87 1.99 1.41
CA ASP A 151 15.30 1.22 0.31
C ASP A 151 13.92 0.61 0.61
N SER A 152 13.40 0.76 1.83
CA SER A 152 12.21 0.04 2.24
C SER A 152 11.42 0.76 3.33
N PHE A 153 10.12 0.54 3.32
CA PHE A 153 9.21 1.04 4.34
C PHE A 153 8.29 -0.09 4.79
N GLY A 154 8.12 -0.23 6.10
CA GLY A 154 7.25 -1.20 6.72
C GLY A 154 6.27 -0.52 7.67
N LEU A 155 5.02 -0.93 7.64
CA LEU A 155 3.98 -0.46 8.54
C LEU A 155 3.07 -1.61 8.93
N ASP A 156 2.87 -1.81 10.23
CA ASP A 156 1.87 -2.73 10.75
C ASP A 156 0.82 -1.98 11.56
N MET A 157 -0.43 -2.17 11.16
CA MET A 157 -1.62 -1.72 11.88
C MET A 157 -2.38 -2.93 12.39
N GLU A 158 -2.91 -2.83 13.60
CA GLU A 158 -3.76 -3.86 14.20
C GLU A 158 -5.10 -3.26 14.60
N GLY A 159 -6.18 -3.86 14.11
CA GLY A 159 -7.55 -3.63 14.56
C GLY A 159 -7.94 -4.67 15.60
N ASN A 160 -8.39 -4.24 16.77
CA ASN A 160 -8.86 -5.12 17.84
C ASN A 160 -10.16 -4.61 18.46
N SER A 161 -10.68 -5.35 19.45
CA SER A 161 -11.84 -4.93 20.25
C SER A 161 -13.06 -4.58 19.41
N TYR A 162 -13.38 -5.41 18.41
CA TYR A 162 -14.53 -5.16 17.53
C TYR A 162 -15.81 -5.06 18.34
N ASN A 163 -16.55 -3.98 18.14
CA ASN A 163 -17.83 -3.76 18.81
C ASN A 163 -18.81 -3.01 17.90
N ASP A 164 -19.75 -3.76 17.33
CA ASP A 164 -20.90 -3.22 16.60
C ASP A 164 -22.14 -3.36 17.48
N THR A 165 -22.49 -2.27 18.17
CA THR A 165 -23.62 -2.22 19.09
C THR A 165 -24.97 -2.24 18.37
N ALA A 166 -25.02 -1.81 17.10
CA ALA A 166 -26.25 -1.82 16.31
C ALA A 166 -26.63 -3.24 15.89
N MET A 167 -25.63 -4.07 15.57
CA MET A 167 -25.81 -5.48 15.22
C MET A 167 -25.67 -6.44 16.42
N ASN A 168 -25.30 -5.92 17.59
CA ASN A 168 -24.99 -6.71 18.80
C ASN A 168 -23.88 -7.75 18.55
N ILE A 169 -22.81 -7.34 17.86
CA ILE A 169 -21.68 -8.20 17.49
C ILE A 169 -20.41 -7.70 18.18
N THR A 170 -19.78 -8.56 18.99
CA THR A 170 -18.46 -8.32 19.57
C THR A 170 -17.47 -9.40 19.16
N ARG A 171 -16.19 -9.05 18.99
CA ARG A 171 -15.10 -10.02 18.76
C ARG A 171 -13.89 -9.69 19.63
N HIS A 172 -13.27 -10.71 20.21
CA HIS A 172 -12.13 -10.59 21.13
C HIS A 172 -10.76 -10.80 20.45
N GLY A 173 -10.74 -11.17 19.17
CA GLY A 173 -9.52 -11.28 18.38
C GLY A 173 -9.02 -9.97 17.78
N SER A 174 -7.92 -10.04 17.03
CA SER A 174 -7.36 -8.93 16.28
C SER A 174 -7.12 -9.27 14.81
N ILE A 175 -7.03 -8.22 13.99
CA ILE A 175 -6.71 -8.29 12.56
C ILE A 175 -5.51 -7.40 12.30
N LYS A 176 -4.50 -7.92 11.61
CA LYS A 176 -3.30 -7.19 11.25
C LYS A 176 -3.30 -6.82 9.77
N LEU A 177 -3.00 -5.56 9.48
CA LEU A 177 -2.73 -5.04 8.15
C LEU A 177 -1.25 -4.64 8.07
N SER A 178 -0.50 -5.32 7.21
CA SER A 178 0.93 -5.08 7.01
C SER A 178 1.18 -4.51 5.62
N VAL A 179 1.81 -3.35 5.58
CA VAL A 179 2.21 -2.66 4.36
C VAL A 179 3.72 -2.73 4.25
N LYS A 180 4.20 -3.12 3.07
CA LYS A 180 5.62 -3.08 2.73
C LYS A 180 5.81 -2.37 1.40
N TYR A 181 6.75 -1.44 1.38
CA TYR A 181 7.23 -0.79 0.18
C TYR A 181 8.71 -1.13 0.00
N PHE A 182 9.10 -1.35 -1.26
CA PHE A 182 10.48 -1.64 -1.65
C PHE A 182 10.87 -0.73 -2.82
N ALA A 183 12.08 -0.17 -2.75
CA ALA A 183 12.61 0.71 -3.79
C ALA A 183 12.98 -0.04 -5.09
N ALA A 184 13.22 -1.36 -5.03
CA ALA A 184 13.53 -2.17 -6.20
C ALA A 184 12.62 -3.40 -6.35
N LEU A 185 12.26 -3.70 -7.60
CA LEU A 185 11.47 -4.90 -7.97
C LEU A 185 12.15 -6.22 -7.62
N LYS A 186 13.49 -6.24 -7.46
CA LYS A 186 14.23 -7.45 -7.06
C LYS A 186 13.89 -7.86 -5.63
N ASP A 187 13.72 -6.89 -4.74
CA ASP A 187 13.44 -7.10 -3.31
C ASP A 187 11.99 -7.56 -3.06
N TYR A 188 11.10 -7.27 -4.02
CA TYR A 188 9.72 -7.73 -4.03
C TYR A 188 9.59 -9.25 -4.25
N LYS A 189 10.43 -9.86 -5.10
CA LYS A 189 10.30 -11.27 -5.48
C LYS A 189 10.66 -12.27 -4.38
N GLU A 190 11.43 -11.86 -3.37
CA GLU A 190 11.84 -12.73 -2.26
C GLU A 190 10.84 -12.71 -1.08
N ASN A 191 9.83 -11.82 -1.10
CA ASN A 191 8.94 -11.55 0.04
C ASN A 191 7.44 -11.77 -0.24
N ILE A 192 7.09 -12.55 -1.27
CA ILE A 192 5.69 -12.74 -1.69
C ILE A 192 4.93 -13.64 -0.71
N GLU A 193 4.27 -13.04 0.29
CA GLU A 193 3.00 -13.53 0.83
C GLU A 193 1.91 -12.49 0.51
N TYR A 194 1.01 -12.87 -0.39
CA TYR A 194 -0.03 -12.02 -0.94
C TYR A 194 -0.99 -11.49 0.13
N PHE A 195 -1.44 -10.24 -0.04
CA PHE A 195 -2.75 -9.78 0.41
C PHE A 195 -3.82 -10.66 -0.26
N LYS A 196 -4.12 -11.79 0.36
CA LYS A 196 -5.39 -12.49 0.13
C LYS A 196 -6.47 -11.71 0.85
N ASN A 197 -7.68 -11.70 0.27
CA ASN A 197 -8.89 -11.33 0.99
C ASN A 197 -8.80 -11.88 2.42
N ILE A 198 -8.97 -11.01 3.43
CA ILE A 198 -9.00 -11.46 4.83
C ILE A 198 -10.31 -12.25 4.99
N ILE A 199 -10.22 -13.54 4.68
CA ILE A 199 -11.25 -14.54 4.93
C ILE A 199 -10.84 -15.19 6.24
N ILE A 200 -11.51 -14.81 7.32
CA ILE A 200 -11.31 -15.44 8.62
C ILE A 200 -12.20 -16.67 8.65
N GLN A 201 -11.60 -17.85 8.49
CA GLN A 201 -12.28 -19.14 8.64
C GLN A 201 -12.26 -19.55 10.10
N ARG A 202 -13.43 -19.84 10.67
CA ARG A 202 -13.53 -20.41 12.01
C ARG A 202 -13.61 -21.93 11.92
N HIS A 203 -12.50 -22.62 12.20
CA HIS A 203 -12.50 -24.08 12.35
C HIS A 203 -13.07 -24.46 13.71
N ARG A 204 -13.99 -25.43 13.75
CA ARG A 204 -14.51 -25.99 15.01
C ARG A 204 -13.46 -26.95 15.59
N SER A 205 -12.62 -26.50 16.52
CA SER A 205 -11.96 -27.43 17.45
C SER A 205 -12.80 -27.55 18.71
N ASN A 206 -13.05 -28.79 19.10
CA ASN A 206 -13.77 -29.17 20.31
C ASN A 206 -12.82 -29.03 21.51
N GLU A 207 -12.23 -27.85 21.71
CA GLU A 207 -11.44 -27.54 22.89
C GLU A 207 -11.77 -26.13 23.36
N ARG A 208 -12.20 -26.05 24.62
CA ARG A 208 -12.35 -24.78 25.33
C ARG A 208 -11.00 -24.07 25.29
N THR A 209 -11.06 -22.75 25.19
CA THR A 209 -9.96 -21.78 25.09
C THR A 209 -9.37 -21.63 23.68
N LEU A 210 -9.68 -20.51 23.01
CA LEU A 210 -8.75 -19.72 22.17
C LEU A 210 -9.47 -18.50 21.54
N PHE A 211 -8.80 -17.34 21.64
CA PHE A 211 -9.04 -15.98 21.13
C PHE A 211 -10.17 -15.14 21.78
#